data_AF-A0A438AXF3-F1
#
_entry.id   AF-A0A438AXF3-F1
#
_cell.length_a   1.000
_cell.length_b   1.000
_cell.length_c   1.000
_cell.angle_alpha   90.00
_cell.angle_beta   90.00
_cell.angle_gamma   90.00
#
_symmetry.space_group_name_H-M   'P 1'
#
loop_
_entity.id
_entity.type
_entity.pdbx_description
1 polymer ?
#
loop_
_entity_poly.entity_id
_entity_poly.type
_entity_poly.pdbx_seq_one_letter_code
_entity_poly.pdbx_strand_id
1 'polypeptide(L)'
;MKPALLRAIPIAGWIYLAYGGIRAARGRPIEHPVARAAWWIDAVLSTVGHAVQIPSAIRAAGPHRSPVATAALTMAFGMTWRTAQKPTKENSA
;
A
#
# COMPACT_ATOMS: atom_id res chain seq x y z
N MET A 1 -10.48 15.38 -2.67
CA MET A 1 -10.25 14.28 -3.63
C MET A 1 -11.08 13.07 -3.23
N LYS A 2 -11.66 12.32 -4.18
CA LYS A 2 -12.46 11.13 -3.86
C LYS A 2 -11.56 10.06 -3.22
N PRO A 3 -11.96 9.35 -2.15
CA PRO A 3 -11.13 8.34 -1.47
C PRO A 3 -10.68 7.20 -2.39
N ALA A 4 -11.42 6.94 -3.47
CA ALA A 4 -11.02 6.01 -4.53
C ALA A 4 -9.71 6.40 -5.23
N LEU A 5 -9.46 7.71 -5.41
CA LEU A 5 -8.27 8.20 -6.09
C LEU A 5 -7.00 8.01 -5.24
N LEU A 6 -7.13 8.14 -3.91
CA LEU A 6 -6.01 7.90 -2.98
C LEU A 6 -5.62 6.41 -2.91
N ARG A 7 -6.56 5.50 -3.15
CA ARG A 7 -6.29 4.05 -3.21
C ARG A 7 -5.61 3.61 -4.50
N ALA A 8 -5.70 4.41 -5.57
CA ALA A 8 -5.05 4.10 -6.83
C ALA A 8 -3.52 4.18 -6.73
N ILE A 9 -2.99 5.00 -5.79
CA ILE A 9 -1.54 5.20 -5.64
C ILE A 9 -0.82 3.92 -5.19
N PRO A 10 -1.20 3.25 -4.08
CA PRO A 10 -0.59 1.96 -3.70
C PRO A 10 -0.72 0.88 -4.78
N ILE A 11 -1.88 0.82 -5.45
CA ILE A 11 -2.12 -0.17 -6.51
C ILE A 11 -1.20 0.10 -7.70
N ALA A 12 -1.03 1.37 -8.10
CA ALA A 12 -0.12 1.76 -9.16
C ALA A 12 1.34 1.40 -8.83
N GLY A 13 1.75 1.55 -7.57
CA GLY A 13 3.06 1.08 -7.10
C GLY A 13 3.24 -0.43 -7.30
N TRP A 14 2.29 -1.24 -6.83
CA TRP A 14 2.34 -2.70 -7.07
C TRP A 14 2.39 -3.08 -8.56
N ILE A 15 1.64 -2.39 -9.41
CA ILE A 15 1.68 -2.59 -10.87
C ILE A 15 3.06 -2.23 -11.43
N TYR A 16 3.65 -1.12 -10.99
CA TYR A 16 4.97 -0.69 -11.44
C TYR A 16 6.07 -1.66 -11.00
N LEU A 17 5.98 -2.19 -9.77
CA LEU A 17 6.85 -3.24 -9.27
C LEU A 17 6.75 -4.53 -10.08
N ALA A 18 5.53 -5.00 -10.34
CA ALA A 18 5.30 -6.18 -11.16
C ALA A 18 5.87 -5.99 -12.57
N TYR A 19 5.66 -4.83 -13.20
CA TYR A 19 6.21 -4.52 -14.51
C TYR A 19 7.74 -4.61 -14.52
N GLY A 20 8.42 -3.92 -13.60
CA GLY A 20 9.89 -3.95 -13.53
C GLY A 20 10.45 -5.34 -13.19
N GLY A 21 9.77 -6.09 -12.31
CA GLY A 21 10.13 -7.47 -11.97
C GLY A 21 10.02 -8.43 -13.15
N ILE A 22 8.91 -8.39 -13.90
CA ILE A 22 8.73 -9.19 -15.12
C ILE A 22 9.80 -8.84 -16.16
N ARG A 23 10.10 -7.56 -16.32
CA ARG A 23 11.14 -7.08 -17.22
C ARG A 23 12.54 -7.59 -16.84
N ALA A 24 12.90 -7.50 -15.57
CA ALA A 24 14.15 -8.02 -15.06
C ALA A 24 14.26 -9.55 -15.24
N ALA A 25 13.19 -10.29 -14.94
CA ALA A 25 13.14 -11.75 -15.12
C ALA A 25 13.29 -12.18 -16.59
N ARG A 26 12.89 -11.33 -17.54
CA ARG A 26 13.08 -11.53 -18.99
C ARG A 26 14.46 -11.06 -19.49
N GLY A 27 15.39 -10.71 -18.59
CA GLY A 27 16.72 -10.20 -18.95
C GLY A 27 16.71 -8.80 -19.54
N ARG A 28 15.61 -8.03 -19.38
CA ARG A 28 15.45 -6.67 -19.93
C ARG A 28 15.13 -5.68 -18.81
N PRO A 29 16.04 -5.46 -17.83
CA PRO A 29 15.77 -4.57 -16.70
C PRO A 29 15.46 -3.12 -17.14
N ILE A 30 15.04 -2.29 -16.19
CA ILE A 30 14.85 -0.85 -16.44
C ILE A 30 16.24 -0.21 -16.57
N GLU A 31 16.58 0.23 -17.78
CA GLU A 31 17.92 0.77 -18.11
C GLU A 31 18.06 2.25 -17.77
N HIS A 32 16.97 3.03 -17.88
CA HIS A 32 17.00 4.45 -17.57
C HIS A 32 17.26 4.67 -16.07
N PRO A 33 18.33 5.38 -15.67
CA PRO A 33 18.80 5.42 -14.29
C PRO A 33 17.76 6.01 -13.33
N VAL A 34 17.05 7.06 -13.75
CA VAL A 34 15.99 7.69 -12.95
C VAL A 34 14.79 6.76 -12.78
N ALA A 35 14.41 6.02 -13.83
CA ALA A 35 13.27 5.11 -13.75
C ALA A 35 13.61 3.90 -12.87
N ARG A 36 14.85 3.42 -12.94
CA ARG A 36 15.38 2.36 -12.07
C ARG A 36 15.43 2.81 -10.61
N ALA A 37 15.88 4.04 -10.33
CA ALA A 37 15.87 4.61 -8.99
C ALA A 37 14.43 4.74 -8.46
N ALA A 38 13.50 5.26 -9.27
CA ALA A 38 12.09 5.34 -8.92
C ALA A 38 11.49 3.95 -8.63
N TRP A 39 11.85 2.93 -9.40
CA TRP A 39 11.41 1.55 -9.17
C TRP A 39 11.91 1.00 -7.83
N TRP A 40 13.18 1.23 -7.48
CA TRP A 40 13.71 0.81 -6.18
C TRP A 40 13.08 1.58 -5.02
N ILE A 41 12.89 2.89 -5.16
CA ILE A 41 12.18 3.70 -4.16
C ILE A 41 10.79 3.14 -3.94
N ASP A 42 10.04 2.91 -5.01
CA ASP A 42 8.70 2.34 -4.96
C ASP A 42 8.69 0.93 -4.34
N ALA A 43 9.72 0.12 -4.60
CA ALA A 43 9.86 -1.21 -4.03
C ALA A 43 10.00 -1.15 -2.50
N VAL A 44 10.85 -0.25 -2.01
CA VAL A 44 11.06 -0.02 -0.58
C VAL A 44 9.79 0.55 0.06
N LEU A 45 9.14 1.54 -0.56
CA LEU A 45 7.93 2.16 -0.03
C LEU A 45 6.76 1.17 0.06
N SER A 46 6.55 0.36 -0.98
CA SER A 46 5.45 -0.61 -1.04
C SER A 46 5.66 -1.84 -0.16
N THR A 47 6.91 -2.17 0.18
CA THR A 47 7.23 -3.32 1.06
C THR A 47 7.52 -2.87 2.48
N VAL A 48 8.70 -2.29 2.71
CA VAL A 48 9.16 -1.84 4.04
C VAL A 48 8.28 -0.71 4.56
N GLY A 49 7.95 0.27 3.71
CA GLY A 49 7.09 1.40 4.09
C GLY A 49 5.72 0.94 4.59
N HIS A 50 5.09 0.00 3.89
CA HIS A 50 3.83 -0.60 4.34
C HIS A 50 4.01 -1.50 5.57
N ALA A 51 5.07 -2.31 5.64
CA ALA A 51 5.32 -3.21 6.76
C ALA A 51 5.51 -2.45 8.08
N VAL A 52 6.24 -1.33 8.06
CA VAL A 52 6.44 -0.46 9.24
C VAL A 52 5.12 0.16 9.72
N GLN A 53 4.11 0.30 8.84
CA GLN A 53 2.79 0.80 9.21
C GLN A 53 1.91 -0.26 9.91
N ILE A 54 2.24 -1.56 9.77
CA ILE A 54 1.40 -2.67 10.30
C ILE A 54 1.21 -2.57 11.82
N PRO A 55 2.24 -2.37 12.67
CA PRO A 55 2.05 -2.30 14.12
C PRO A 55 1.11 -1.16 14.52
N SER A 56 1.26 0.01 13.90
CA SER A 56 0.37 1.16 14.11
C SER A 56 -1.06 0.84 13.66
N ALA A 57 -1.22 0.15 12.53
CA ALA A 57 -2.53 -0.25 12.01
C ALA A 57 -3.25 -1.25 12.93
N ILE A 58 -2.54 -2.26 13.43
CA ILE A 58 -3.09 -3.25 14.35
C ILE A 58 -3.53 -2.58 15.65
N ARG A 59 -2.70 -1.70 16.24
CA ARG A 59 -3.07 -0.95 17.45
C ARG A 59 -4.31 -0.08 17.24
N ALA A 60 -4.40 0.59 16.08
CA ALA A 60 -5.53 1.47 15.76
C ALA A 60 -6.82 0.71 15.40
N ALA A 61 -6.72 -0.53 14.93
CA ALA A 61 -7.89 -1.33 14.57
C ALA A 61 -8.68 -1.85 15.79
N GLY A 62 -8.04 -1.90 16.96
CA GLY A 62 -8.66 -2.38 18.20
C GLY A 62 -8.87 -3.90 18.25
N PRO A 63 -9.34 -4.44 19.38
CA PRO A 63 -9.40 -5.88 19.64
C PRO A 63 -10.44 -6.63 18.79
N HIS A 64 -11.39 -5.92 18.17
CA HIS A 64 -12.48 -6.53 17.39
C HIS A 64 -12.14 -6.81 15.93
N ARG A 65 -10.95 -6.45 15.46
CA ARG A 65 -10.53 -6.68 14.06
C ARG A 65 -9.35 -7.65 14.01
N SER A 66 -9.41 -8.58 13.06
CA SER A 66 -8.30 -9.51 12.82
C SER A 66 -6.99 -8.76 12.55
N PRO A 67 -5.92 -9.04 13.33
CA PRO A 67 -4.60 -8.48 13.08
C PRO A 67 -4.06 -8.85 11.70
N VAL A 68 -4.33 -10.08 11.26
CA VAL A 68 -3.92 -10.60 9.95
C VAL A 68 -4.61 -9.83 8.81
N ALA A 69 -5.93 -9.64 8.91
CA ALA A 69 -6.67 -8.87 7.91
C ALA A 69 -6.19 -7.40 7.86
N THR A 70 -5.89 -6.82 9.01
CA THR A 70 -5.37 -5.45 9.12
C THR A 70 -3.98 -5.32 8.50
N ALA A 71 -3.09 -6.28 8.75
CA ALA A 71 -1.78 -6.35 8.12
C ALA A 71 -1.88 -6.49 6.60
N ALA A 72 -2.72 -7.40 6.10
CA ALA A 72 -2.92 -7.62 4.67
C ALA A 72 -3.45 -6.37 3.95
N LEU A 73 -4.45 -5.68 4.54
CA LEU A 73 -4.98 -4.43 3.99
C LEU A 73 -3.95 -3.30 4.01
N THR A 74 -3.12 -3.24 5.05
CA THR A 74 -2.03 -2.26 5.15
C THR A 74 -0.93 -2.55 4.14
N MET A 75 -0.62 -3.81 3.84
CA MET A 75 0.33 -4.17 2.79
C MET A 75 -0.22 -3.85 1.38
N ALA A 76 -1.50 -4.11 1.13
CA ALA A 76 -2.10 -3.86 -0.18
C ALA A 76 -2.29 -2.37 -0.47
N PHE A 77 -2.70 -1.57 0.53
CA PHE A 77 -3.14 -0.19 0.32
C PHE A 77 -2.39 0.86 1.16
N GLY A 78 -1.38 0.47 1.94
CA GLY A 78 -0.81 1.35 2.96
C GLY A 78 -1.86 1.79 3.98
N MET A 79 -1.69 2.93 4.64
CA MET A 79 -2.72 3.48 5.53
C MET A 79 -3.97 4.03 4.83
N THR A 80 -4.02 4.07 3.49
CA THR A 80 -5.13 4.68 2.74
C THR A 80 -6.46 3.90 2.87
N TRP A 81 -6.43 2.65 3.33
CA TRP A 81 -7.65 1.90 3.64
C TRP A 81 -8.45 2.54 4.79
N ARG A 82 -7.78 3.23 5.72
CA ARG A 82 -8.43 3.86 6.89
C ARG A 82 -9.31 5.04 6.51
N THR A 83 -8.88 5.86 5.55
CA THR A 83 -9.59 7.07 5.11
C THR A 83 -10.95 6.77 4.46
N ALA A 84 -11.20 5.50 4.13
CA ALA A 84 -12.45 5.06 3.54
C ALA A 84 -13.44 4.47 4.55
N GLN A 85 -13.03 4.28 5.81
CA GLN A 85 -13.99 4.09 6.89
C GLN A 85 -14.55 5.47 7.21
N LYS A 86 -15.65 5.86 6.52
CA LYS A 86 -16.47 6.95 7.04
C LYS A 86 -16.79 6.62 8.49
N PRO A 87 -16.79 7.58 9.43
CA PRO A 87 -17.50 7.37 10.67
C PRO A 87 -18.95 7.08 10.26
N THR A 88 -19.41 5.84 10.46
CA THR A 88 -20.83 5.56 10.40
C THR A 88 -21.47 6.53 11.39
N LYS A 89 -22.33 7.43 10.91
CA LYS A 89 -23.18 8.24 11.75
C LYS A 89 -24.21 7.31 12.41
N GLU A 90 -23.76 6.57 13.41
CA GLU A 90 -24.58 5.66 14.19
C GLU A 90 -23.95 5.63 15.58
N ASN A 91 -24.01 6.78 16.25
CA ASN A 91 -23.80 7.00 17.69
C ASN A 91 -24.13 8.48 18.01
N SER A 92 -25.27 8.94 17.52
CA SER A 92 -25.90 10.18 17.95
C SER A 92 -27.40 9.92 17.95
N ALA A 93 -27.83 9.14 18.94
CA ALA A 93 -29.20 9.02 19.40
C ALA A 93 -29.13 8.98 20.93
#